data_AF-A0A7I9WL26-F1
#
_entry.id   AF-A0A7I9WL26-F1
#
_cell.length_a   1.000
_cell.length_b   1.000
_cell.length_c   1.000
_cell.angle_alpha   90.00
_cell.angle_beta   90.00
_cell.angle_gamma   90.00
#
_symmetry.space_group_name_H-M   'P 1'
#
loop_
_entity.id
_entity.type
_entity.pdbx_description
1 polymer ?
#
loop_
_entity_poly.entity_id
_entity_poly.type
_entity_poly.pdbx_seq_one_letter_code
_entity_poly.pdbx_strand_id
1 'polypeptide(L)'
;MKLDDLAEFVVQAQAADIGHPELLRRNLLDSVACAIAALGGETLGRLRDQIDIVGGTPRATLIGGGRTSVDQAALYNSVAVRSADLLDTYLTPGGLCHPADNIGALLAVADSVRAGGADFLLAMALAYEIQLIHGQAPIFGPKDTPRTKEQADYNLKYLLAVALLDGHVGPDQLRTERVVQADVQSVLRRITVHPDDQLTAAYPRATPVRIDLWLRDGQHLSRAQDDFHGAATRPFDWARTVEKFHWLAERHAERDLRDTIINTVAGVEHTPIPALTDLLTHVHLEEQR
;
A
#
# COMPACT_ATOMS: atom_id res chain seq x y z
N MET A 1 13.93 23.04 6.74
CA MET A 1 14.79 22.34 7.70
C MET A 1 16.21 22.34 7.13
N LYS A 2 17.24 22.70 7.90
CA LYS A 2 18.63 22.57 7.45
C LYS A 2 19.06 21.11 7.59
N LEU A 3 20.06 20.68 6.82
CA LEU A 3 20.53 19.29 6.83
C LEU A 3 21.04 18.86 8.21
N ASP A 4 21.72 19.76 8.93
CA ASP A 4 22.26 19.49 10.26
C ASP A 4 21.15 19.26 11.30
N ASP A 5 20.07 20.06 11.25
CA ASP A 5 18.90 19.90 12.13
C ASP A 5 18.24 18.52 11.93
N LEU A 6 18.16 18.06 10.67
CA LEU A 6 17.60 16.75 10.34
C LEU A 6 18.50 15.60 10.83
N ALA A 7 19.82 15.75 10.68
CA ALA A 7 20.77 14.75 11.17
C ALA A 7 20.73 14.66 12.70
N GLU A 8 20.67 15.80 13.39
CA GLU A 8 20.54 15.84 14.85
C GLU A 8 19.23 15.18 15.32
N PHE A 9 18.10 15.51 14.66
CA PHE A 9 16.81 14.86 14.93
C PHE A 9 16.88 13.33 14.82
N VAL A 10 17.47 12.80 13.74
CA VAL A 10 17.60 11.34 13.52
C VAL A 10 18.49 10.69 14.57
N VAL A 11 19.62 11.32 14.93
CA VAL A 11 20.59 10.75 15.88
C VAL A 11 20.06 10.77 17.32
N GLN A 12 19.24 11.76 17.67
CA GLN A 12 18.71 11.90 19.03
C GLN A 12 17.43 11.09 19.29
N ALA A 13 16.73 10.67 18.24
CA ALA A 13 15.46 9.96 18.38
C ALA A 13 15.59 8.62 19.10
N GLN A 14 14.61 8.32 19.95
CA GLN A 14 14.54 7.13 20.77
C GLN A 14 13.17 6.47 20.65
N ALA A 15 13.07 5.18 20.98
CA ALA A 15 11.80 4.46 20.95
C ALA A 15 10.72 5.11 21.85
N ALA A 16 11.12 5.81 22.91
CA ALA A 16 10.22 6.54 23.81
C ALA A 16 9.56 7.76 23.15
N ASP A 17 10.10 8.27 22.03
CA ASP A 17 9.53 9.39 21.29
C ASP A 17 8.35 8.97 20.40
N ILE A 18 8.12 7.66 20.24
CA ILE A 18 7.01 7.11 19.45
C ILE A 18 5.72 7.21 20.28
N GLY A 19 4.88 8.20 19.97
CA GLY A 19 3.60 8.40 20.65
C GLY A 19 2.55 7.31 20.35
N HIS A 20 2.61 6.70 19.16
CA HIS A 20 1.57 5.79 18.64
C HIS A 20 2.15 4.52 17.98
N PRO A 21 2.84 3.64 18.73
CA PRO A 21 3.44 2.42 18.19
C PRO A 21 2.41 1.42 17.60
N GLU A 22 1.15 1.49 18.05
CA GLU A 22 0.03 0.74 17.47
C GLU A 22 -0.27 1.11 16.02
N LEU A 23 -0.15 2.39 15.64
CA LEU A 23 -0.35 2.83 14.26
C LEU A 23 0.77 2.32 13.35
N LEU A 24 1.99 2.31 13.87
CA LEU A 24 3.15 1.75 13.16
C LEU A 24 2.98 0.26 12.89
N ARG A 25 2.58 -0.53 13.90
CA ARG A 25 2.27 -1.96 13.71
C ARG A 25 1.16 -2.19 12.69
N ARG A 26 0.10 -1.39 12.75
CA ARG A 26 -1.01 -1.44 11.78
C ARG A 26 -0.50 -1.19 10.37
N ASN A 27 0.29 -0.14 10.16
CA ASN A 27 0.84 0.21 8.85
C ASN A 27 1.79 -0.88 8.34
N LEU A 28 2.63 -1.45 9.21
CA LEU A 28 3.49 -2.58 8.86
C LEU A 28 2.66 -3.78 8.35
N LEU A 29 1.60 -4.16 9.07
CA LEU A 29 0.74 -5.28 8.64
C LEU A 29 0.09 -4.99 7.28
N ASP A 30 -0.38 -3.76 7.08
CA ASP A 30 -1.00 -3.30 5.84
C ASP A 30 -0.03 -3.38 4.64
N SER A 31 1.21 -2.93 4.84
CA SER A 31 2.25 -2.97 3.80
C SER A 31 2.72 -4.37 3.49
N VAL A 32 2.83 -5.24 4.51
CA VAL A 32 3.10 -6.67 4.30
C VAL A 32 1.98 -7.32 3.47
N ALA A 33 0.72 -7.00 3.76
CA ALA A 33 -0.41 -7.49 2.96
C ALA A 33 -0.31 -7.07 1.48
N CYS A 34 0.04 -5.81 1.23
CA CYS A 34 0.24 -5.29 -0.13
C CYS A 34 1.39 -5.99 -0.85
N ALA A 35 2.52 -6.24 -0.15
CA ALA A 35 3.66 -6.95 -0.71
C ALA A 35 3.32 -8.40 -1.07
N ILE A 36 2.54 -9.09 -0.22
CA ILE A 36 2.08 -10.46 -0.48
C ILE A 36 1.16 -10.48 -1.72
N ALA A 37 0.20 -9.57 -1.80
CA ALA A 37 -0.74 -9.50 -2.92
C ALA A 37 -0.08 -9.18 -4.27
N ALA A 38 1.12 -8.59 -4.26
CA ALA A 38 1.88 -8.31 -5.47
C ALA A 38 2.60 -9.54 -6.03
N LEU A 39 2.77 -10.62 -5.24
CA LEU A 39 3.51 -11.81 -5.65
C LEU A 39 2.92 -12.44 -6.92
N GLY A 40 3.80 -12.86 -7.82
CA GLY A 40 3.42 -13.40 -9.13
C GLY A 40 3.08 -12.35 -10.19
N GLY A 41 3.11 -11.06 -9.85
CA GLY A 41 3.04 -9.98 -10.83
C GLY A 41 4.27 -9.95 -11.75
N GLU A 42 4.05 -9.56 -13.01
CA GLU A 42 5.09 -9.45 -14.05
C GLU A 42 6.29 -8.61 -13.60
N THR A 43 6.04 -7.49 -12.91
CA THR A 43 7.10 -6.59 -12.40
C THR A 43 8.02 -7.30 -11.41
N LEU A 44 7.48 -8.07 -10.46
CA LEU A 44 8.30 -8.81 -9.50
C LEU A 44 9.03 -9.98 -10.16
N GLY A 45 8.43 -10.62 -11.17
CA GLY A 45 9.10 -11.63 -11.99
C GLY A 45 10.34 -11.07 -12.68
N ARG A 46 10.22 -9.92 -13.37
CA ARG A 46 11.36 -9.25 -14.02
C ARG A 46 12.44 -8.81 -13.05
N LEU A 47 12.07 -8.40 -11.83
CA LEU A 47 13.05 -8.07 -10.80
C LEU A 47 13.79 -9.31 -10.32
N ARG A 48 13.15 -10.48 -10.24
CA ARG A 48 13.84 -11.74 -9.96
C ARG A 48 14.85 -12.07 -11.06
N ASP A 49 14.46 -11.96 -12.33
CA ASP A 49 15.37 -12.17 -13.46
C ASP A 49 16.59 -11.22 -13.38
N GLN A 50 16.37 -9.95 -13.03
CA GLN A 50 17.46 -8.98 -12.81
C GLN A 50 18.37 -9.43 -11.65
N ILE A 51 17.78 -9.82 -10.51
CA ILE A 51 18.53 -10.25 -9.32
C ILE A 51 19.38 -11.48 -9.60
N ASP A 52 18.93 -12.40 -10.45
CA ASP A 52 19.72 -13.57 -10.84
C ASP A 52 20.97 -13.18 -11.65
N ILE A 53 20.94 -12.05 -12.34
CA ILE A 53 22.06 -11.53 -13.16
C ILE A 53 23.01 -10.66 -12.35
N VAL A 54 22.48 -9.73 -11.54
CA VAL A 54 23.27 -8.68 -10.86
C VAL A 54 23.26 -8.78 -9.34
N GLY A 55 22.66 -9.84 -8.79
CA GLY A 55 22.60 -10.09 -7.36
C GLY A 55 23.99 -10.16 -6.72
N GLY A 56 24.05 -9.77 -5.45
CA GLY A 56 25.28 -9.86 -4.66
C GLY A 56 25.17 -10.86 -3.51
N THR A 57 26.03 -10.72 -2.52
CA THR A 57 26.08 -11.60 -1.34
C THR A 57 24.72 -11.68 -0.65
N PRO A 58 24.16 -12.90 -0.42
CA PRO A 58 22.78 -13.11 0.06
C PRO A 58 22.60 -12.75 1.54
N ARG A 59 22.57 -11.45 1.85
CA ARG A 59 22.49 -10.92 3.22
C ARG A 59 21.08 -10.51 3.64
N ALA A 60 20.16 -10.31 2.72
CA ALA A 60 18.79 -9.90 3.01
C ALA A 60 17.76 -10.76 2.25
N THR A 61 16.60 -10.93 2.87
CA THR A 61 15.51 -11.79 2.41
C THR A 61 14.59 -11.07 1.42
N LEU A 62 14.13 -11.81 0.42
CA LEU A 62 13.08 -11.38 -0.51
C LEU A 62 11.70 -11.87 -0.02
N ILE A 63 10.70 -11.00 -0.06
CA ILE A 63 9.30 -11.41 0.17
C ILE A 63 8.89 -12.42 -0.91
N GLY A 64 8.39 -13.57 -0.47
CA GLY A 64 8.11 -14.72 -1.32
C GLY A 64 9.31 -15.61 -1.65
N GLY A 65 10.40 -15.48 -0.89
CA GLY A 65 11.48 -16.44 -0.84
C GLY A 65 12.71 -16.08 -1.68
N GLY A 66 13.87 -16.54 -1.22
CA GLY A 66 15.19 -16.20 -1.75
C GLY A 66 15.91 -15.14 -0.91
N ARG A 67 17.22 -14.99 -1.15
CA ARG A 67 18.07 -13.99 -0.52
C ARG A 67 19.01 -13.37 -1.55
N THR A 68 19.34 -12.10 -1.37
CA THR A 68 20.28 -11.37 -2.25
C THR A 68 21.01 -10.27 -1.47
N SER A 69 21.77 -9.41 -2.16
CA SER A 69 22.39 -8.24 -1.53
C SER A 69 21.35 -7.28 -0.98
N VAL A 70 21.75 -6.49 0.02
CA VAL A 70 20.83 -5.65 0.78
C VAL A 70 20.16 -4.59 -0.10
N ASP A 71 20.90 -4.02 -1.05
CA ASP A 71 20.40 -3.04 -2.02
C ASP A 71 19.36 -3.65 -2.98
N GLN A 72 19.60 -4.87 -3.47
CA GLN A 72 18.66 -5.56 -4.36
C GLN A 72 17.40 -6.02 -3.62
N ALA A 73 17.54 -6.51 -2.38
CA ALA A 73 16.41 -6.87 -1.55
C ALA A 73 15.57 -5.63 -1.17
N ALA A 74 16.22 -4.49 -0.88
CA ALA A 74 15.52 -3.24 -0.64
C ALA A 74 14.69 -2.81 -1.86
N LEU A 75 15.28 -2.83 -3.06
CA LEU A 75 14.57 -2.53 -4.30
C LEU A 75 13.37 -3.47 -4.50
N TYR A 76 13.59 -4.79 -4.45
CA TYR A 76 12.53 -5.77 -4.68
C TYR A 76 11.40 -5.67 -3.66
N ASN A 77 11.72 -5.61 -2.36
CA ASN A 77 10.71 -5.57 -1.30
C ASN A 77 9.92 -4.25 -1.36
N SER A 78 10.57 -3.11 -1.67
CA SER A 78 9.86 -1.83 -1.81
C SER A 78 8.93 -1.83 -3.03
N VAL A 79 9.36 -2.41 -4.15
CA VAL A 79 8.48 -2.59 -5.32
C VAL A 79 7.31 -3.51 -4.98
N ALA A 80 7.53 -4.58 -4.23
CA ALA A 80 6.46 -5.47 -3.78
C ALA A 80 5.40 -4.70 -2.97
N VAL A 81 5.82 -3.95 -1.95
CA VAL A 81 4.91 -3.12 -1.13
C VAL A 81 4.10 -2.14 -1.99
N ARG A 82 4.73 -1.48 -2.96
CA ARG A 82 4.10 -0.47 -3.83
C ARG A 82 3.14 -1.05 -4.86
N SER A 83 3.44 -2.24 -5.40
CA SER A 83 2.85 -2.75 -6.65
C SER A 83 1.32 -2.93 -6.60
N ALA A 84 0.78 -3.33 -5.45
CA ALA A 84 -0.66 -3.49 -5.29
C ALA A 84 -1.41 -2.14 -5.35
N ASP A 85 -0.73 -1.02 -5.03
CA ASP A 85 -1.30 0.32 -4.88
C ASP A 85 -2.46 0.41 -3.85
N LEU A 86 -2.37 -0.40 -2.80
CA LEU A 86 -3.34 -0.46 -1.70
C LEU A 86 -2.71 -0.09 -0.34
N LEU A 87 -1.53 0.51 -0.36
CA LEU A 87 -0.75 0.89 0.83
C LEU A 87 -1.24 2.20 1.45
N ASP A 88 -0.62 2.59 2.58
CA ASP A 88 -0.96 3.82 3.27
C ASP A 88 -0.73 5.07 2.40
N THR A 89 -1.49 6.13 2.70
CA THR A 89 -1.40 7.42 2.03
C THR A 89 -1.44 8.51 3.08
N TYR A 90 -0.50 9.43 3.02
CA TYR A 90 -0.50 10.64 3.81
C TYR A 90 -0.82 11.84 2.93
N LEU A 91 -1.85 12.60 3.32
CA LEU A 91 -2.31 13.78 2.58
C LEU A 91 -1.59 15.02 3.10
N THR A 92 -0.96 15.77 2.19
CA THR A 92 -0.29 17.04 2.51
C THR A 92 -0.95 18.21 1.77
N PRO A 93 -0.80 19.46 2.26
CA PRO A 93 -1.11 20.62 1.46
C PRO A 93 -0.28 20.60 0.16
N GLY A 94 -0.94 20.44 -0.99
CA GLY A 94 -0.28 20.43 -2.31
C GLY A 94 0.12 19.05 -2.85
N GLY A 95 -0.16 17.95 -2.14
CA GLY A 95 0.09 16.61 -2.67
C GLY A 95 -0.24 15.49 -1.70
N LEU A 96 0.33 14.32 -1.96
CA LEU A 96 0.29 13.19 -1.07
C LEU A 96 1.65 12.47 -1.10
N CYS A 97 1.87 11.57 -0.15
CA CYS A 97 2.97 10.61 -0.20
C CYS A 97 2.52 9.26 0.35
N HIS A 98 3.33 8.23 0.10
CA HIS A 98 3.12 6.87 0.58
C HIS A 98 4.30 6.47 1.48
N PRO A 99 4.23 6.76 2.79
CA PRO A 99 5.31 6.43 3.71
C PRO A 99 5.68 4.94 3.75
N ALA A 100 4.73 4.05 3.46
CA ALA A 100 4.96 2.63 3.34
C ALA A 100 5.98 2.22 2.26
N ASP A 101 6.31 3.10 1.30
CA ASP A 101 7.36 2.84 0.31
C ASP A 101 8.74 2.56 0.96
N ASN A 102 8.96 3.06 2.19
CA ASN A 102 10.18 2.80 2.95
C ASN A 102 10.25 1.39 3.54
N ILE A 103 9.11 0.71 3.74
CA ILE A 103 9.05 -0.53 4.53
C ILE A 103 9.88 -1.65 3.89
N GLY A 104 9.86 -1.77 2.57
CA GLY A 104 10.64 -2.80 1.88
C GLY A 104 12.15 -2.65 2.10
N ALA A 105 12.66 -1.42 2.00
CA ALA A 105 14.05 -1.08 2.28
C ALA A 105 14.41 -1.28 3.75
N LEU A 106 13.54 -0.83 4.67
CA LEU A 106 13.73 -1.01 6.11
C LEU A 106 13.80 -2.50 6.49
N LEU A 107 12.93 -3.34 5.93
CA LEU A 107 12.95 -4.79 6.16
C LEU A 107 14.26 -5.41 5.68
N ALA A 108 14.73 -5.04 4.49
CA ALA A 108 15.98 -5.57 3.93
C ALA A 108 17.20 -5.19 4.78
N VAL A 109 17.28 -3.94 5.24
CA VAL A 109 18.38 -3.48 6.10
C VAL A 109 18.29 -4.16 7.47
N ALA A 110 17.12 -4.15 8.10
CA ALA A 110 16.89 -4.72 9.43
C ALA A 110 17.14 -6.23 9.47
N ASP A 111 16.77 -6.98 8.44
CA ASP A 111 17.12 -8.41 8.31
C ASP A 111 18.65 -8.59 8.21
N SER A 112 19.31 -7.79 7.37
CA SER A 112 20.75 -7.92 7.13
C SER A 112 21.62 -7.64 8.35
N VAL A 113 21.18 -6.75 9.24
CA VAL A 113 21.87 -6.42 10.50
C VAL A 113 21.26 -7.15 11.70
N ARG A 114 20.25 -7.99 11.48
CA ARG A 114 19.51 -8.73 12.52
C ARG A 114 18.93 -7.82 13.61
N ALA A 115 18.35 -6.69 13.21
CA ALA A 115 17.80 -5.69 14.12
C ALA A 115 16.63 -6.26 14.94
N GLY A 116 16.46 -5.71 16.16
CA GLY A 116 15.25 -5.90 16.94
C GLY A 116 14.08 -5.11 16.37
N GLY A 117 12.85 -5.56 16.58
CA GLY A 117 11.69 -4.86 16.03
C GLY A 117 11.42 -3.51 16.67
N ALA A 118 11.87 -3.25 17.91
CA ALA A 118 11.83 -1.90 18.48
C ALA A 118 12.66 -0.89 17.67
N ASP A 119 13.89 -1.27 17.28
CA ASP A 119 14.75 -0.44 16.43
C ASP A 119 14.14 -0.26 15.03
N PHE A 120 13.50 -1.30 14.50
CA PHE A 120 12.77 -1.23 13.24
C PHE A 120 11.61 -0.24 13.29
N LEU A 121 10.79 -0.26 14.36
CA LEU A 121 9.67 0.66 14.52
C LEU A 121 10.17 2.11 14.66
N LEU A 122 11.28 2.33 15.36
CA LEU A 122 11.91 3.66 15.44
C LEU A 122 12.40 4.13 14.07
N ALA A 123 13.10 3.28 13.32
CA ALA A 123 13.55 3.59 11.97
C ALA A 123 12.38 3.88 11.03
N MET A 124 11.27 3.15 11.17
CA MET A 124 10.05 3.39 10.41
C MET A 124 9.40 4.72 10.77
N ALA A 125 9.28 5.06 12.06
CA ALA A 125 8.76 6.35 12.50
C ALA A 125 9.57 7.53 11.93
N LEU A 126 10.90 7.42 11.99
CA LEU A 126 11.82 8.41 11.42
C LEU A 126 11.68 8.53 9.91
N ALA A 127 11.65 7.41 9.18
CA ALA A 127 11.48 7.42 7.73
C ALA A 127 10.17 8.07 7.31
N TYR A 128 9.09 7.77 8.03
CA TYR A 128 7.78 8.38 7.83
C TYR A 128 7.90 9.90 8.00
N GLU A 129 8.33 10.37 9.19
CA GLU A 129 8.44 11.81 9.50
C GLU A 129 9.25 12.59 8.45
N ILE A 130 10.38 12.04 8.00
CA ILE A 130 11.24 12.66 6.99
C ILE A 130 10.52 12.78 5.63
N GLN A 131 9.78 11.75 5.21
CA GLN A 131 9.08 11.75 3.93
C GLN A 131 7.86 12.66 3.92
N LEU A 132 7.16 12.85 5.06
CA LEU A 132 5.97 13.69 5.13
C LEU A 132 6.21 15.15 4.70
N ILE A 133 7.47 15.59 4.74
CA ILE A 133 7.89 16.94 4.35
C ILE A 133 7.89 17.12 2.81
N HIS A 134 7.79 16.05 2.01
CA HIS A 134 8.02 16.04 0.56
C HIS A 134 6.87 15.43 -0.28
N GLY A 135 5.65 15.96 -0.14
CA GLY A 135 4.51 15.50 -0.95
C GLY A 135 4.59 15.93 -2.43
N GLN A 136 4.14 15.07 -3.35
CA GLN A 136 3.97 15.41 -4.77
C GLN A 136 2.60 14.93 -5.28
N ALA A 137 2.09 15.60 -6.32
CA ALA A 137 0.85 15.22 -6.98
C ALA A 137 1.15 14.72 -8.41
N PRO A 138 1.09 13.41 -8.67
CA PRO A 138 1.27 12.90 -10.02
C PRO A 138 -0.03 13.04 -10.84
N ILE A 139 0.12 13.24 -12.17
CA ILE A 139 -0.98 13.22 -13.14
C ILE A 139 -0.84 11.95 -13.97
N PHE A 140 -1.85 11.08 -13.94
CA PHE A 140 -1.84 9.82 -14.68
C PHE A 140 -2.92 9.77 -15.76
N GLY A 141 -2.44 9.70 -17.01
CA GLY A 141 -3.14 9.19 -18.19
C GLY A 141 -4.44 9.88 -18.61
N PRO A 142 -5.03 9.44 -19.75
CA PRO A 142 -6.34 9.91 -20.19
C PRO A 142 -7.46 9.40 -19.26
N LYS A 143 -8.40 10.27 -18.91
CA LYS A 143 -9.51 9.93 -17.98
C LYS A 143 -10.67 9.19 -18.64
N ASP A 144 -10.79 9.22 -19.97
CA ASP A 144 -11.95 8.66 -20.67
C ASP A 144 -11.74 7.26 -21.27
N THR A 145 -10.50 6.80 -21.34
CA THR A 145 -10.14 5.54 -22.01
C THR A 145 -8.99 4.81 -21.29
N PRO A 146 -9.11 4.47 -19.99
CA PRO A 146 -8.10 3.66 -19.32
C PRO A 146 -8.01 2.28 -19.98
N ARG A 147 -6.77 1.82 -20.18
CA ARG A 147 -6.43 0.54 -20.84
C ARG A 147 -5.51 -0.35 -20.01
N THR A 148 -4.79 0.19 -19.04
CA THR A 148 -3.87 -0.56 -18.17
C THR A 148 -4.30 -0.47 -16.71
N LYS A 149 -3.73 -1.34 -15.86
CA LYS A 149 -3.91 -1.28 -14.40
C LYS A 149 -3.65 0.13 -13.88
N GLU A 150 -2.49 0.70 -14.21
CA GLU A 150 -2.02 1.98 -13.69
C GLU A 150 -2.94 3.12 -14.13
N GLN A 151 -3.49 3.06 -15.34
CA GLN A 151 -4.46 4.04 -15.80
C GLN A 151 -5.81 3.90 -15.09
N ALA A 152 -6.21 2.67 -14.75
CA ALA A 152 -7.46 2.38 -14.07
C ALA A 152 -7.43 2.77 -12.59
N ASP A 153 -6.31 2.53 -11.90
CA ASP A 153 -6.08 2.86 -10.49
C ASP A 153 -6.35 4.34 -10.20
N TYR A 154 -5.87 5.23 -11.08
CA TYR A 154 -5.99 6.69 -10.93
C TYR A 154 -7.19 7.28 -11.69
N ASN A 155 -8.22 6.48 -11.96
CA ASN A 155 -9.38 6.89 -12.73
C ASN A 155 -10.68 6.71 -11.94
N LEU A 156 -11.16 7.81 -11.35
CA LEU A 156 -12.41 7.81 -10.57
C LEU A 156 -13.63 7.30 -11.36
N LYS A 157 -13.70 7.59 -12.67
CA LYS A 157 -14.79 7.11 -13.53
C LYS A 157 -14.76 5.58 -13.63
N TYR A 158 -13.57 5.01 -13.77
CA TYR A 158 -13.36 3.56 -13.80
C TYR A 158 -13.76 2.91 -12.48
N LEU A 159 -13.22 3.42 -11.37
CA LEU A 159 -13.48 2.87 -10.03
C LEU A 159 -14.98 2.87 -9.70
N LEU A 160 -15.70 3.94 -10.06
CA LEU A 160 -17.16 4.01 -9.93
C LEU A 160 -17.89 3.02 -10.84
N ALA A 161 -17.41 2.82 -12.08
CA ALA A 161 -18.02 1.87 -13.00
C ALA A 161 -17.96 0.42 -12.49
N VAL A 162 -16.79 -0.02 -12.02
CA VAL A 162 -16.63 -1.38 -11.48
C VAL A 162 -17.32 -1.53 -10.12
N ALA A 163 -17.35 -0.49 -9.28
CA ALA A 163 -18.14 -0.52 -8.05
C ALA A 163 -19.64 -0.74 -8.32
N LEU A 164 -20.19 -0.12 -9.37
CA LEU A 164 -21.59 -0.29 -9.78
C LEU A 164 -21.87 -1.65 -10.43
N LEU A 165 -20.93 -2.20 -11.20
CA LEU A 165 -21.10 -3.47 -11.91
C LEU A 165 -20.83 -4.69 -11.02
N ASP A 166 -19.77 -4.63 -10.23
CA ASP A 166 -19.23 -5.77 -9.49
C ASP A 166 -19.56 -5.71 -8.00
N GLY A 167 -20.12 -4.59 -7.52
CA GLY A 167 -20.45 -4.38 -6.12
C GLY A 167 -19.25 -4.20 -5.19
N HIS A 168 -18.02 -4.20 -5.72
CA HIS A 168 -16.78 -4.01 -4.99
C HIS A 168 -15.66 -3.49 -5.90
N VAL A 169 -14.55 -3.09 -5.28
CA VAL A 169 -13.31 -2.67 -5.95
C VAL A 169 -12.13 -3.34 -5.26
N GLY A 170 -11.26 -4.00 -6.02
CA GLY A 170 -10.08 -4.68 -5.49
C GLY A 170 -9.08 -5.10 -6.58
N PRO A 171 -8.03 -5.88 -6.23
CA PRO A 171 -7.00 -6.30 -7.17
C PRO A 171 -7.54 -6.94 -8.45
N ASP A 172 -8.59 -7.77 -8.35
CA ASP A 172 -9.20 -8.42 -9.51
C ASP A 172 -9.86 -7.43 -10.47
N GLN A 173 -10.48 -6.36 -9.96
CA GLN A 173 -11.03 -5.29 -10.79
C GLN A 173 -9.94 -4.42 -11.42
N LEU A 174 -8.71 -4.41 -10.90
CA LEU A 174 -7.62 -3.61 -11.49
C LEU A 174 -6.82 -4.38 -12.55
N ARG A 175 -7.10 -5.68 -12.74
CA ARG A 175 -6.49 -6.47 -13.82
C ARG A 175 -6.85 -5.89 -15.18
N THR A 176 -5.86 -5.77 -16.07
CA THR A 176 -6.03 -5.23 -17.44
C THR A 176 -7.19 -5.91 -18.18
N GLU A 177 -7.35 -7.24 -18.00
CA GLU A 177 -8.46 -8.00 -18.59
C GLU A 177 -9.84 -7.46 -18.19
N ARG A 178 -10.05 -7.08 -16.91
CA ARG A 178 -11.31 -6.48 -16.45
C ARG A 178 -11.42 -5.03 -16.91
N VAL A 179 -10.31 -4.28 -16.88
CA VAL A 179 -10.26 -2.86 -17.26
C VAL A 179 -10.81 -2.64 -18.67
N VAL A 180 -10.47 -3.51 -19.63
CA VAL A 180 -10.84 -3.35 -21.04
C VAL A 180 -12.24 -3.86 -21.40
N GLN A 181 -12.98 -4.49 -20.48
CA GLN A 181 -14.28 -5.10 -20.82
C GLN A 181 -15.33 -4.07 -21.25
N ALA A 182 -16.16 -4.48 -22.23
CA ALA A 182 -17.07 -3.57 -22.93
C ALA A 182 -18.18 -3.00 -22.04
N ASP A 183 -18.67 -3.78 -21.07
CA ASP A 183 -19.63 -3.37 -20.05
C ASP A 183 -19.05 -2.26 -19.17
N VAL A 184 -17.84 -2.45 -18.65
CA VAL A 184 -17.12 -1.47 -17.82
C VAL A 184 -16.89 -0.17 -18.60
N GLN A 185 -16.35 -0.28 -19.80
CA GLN A 185 -16.09 0.87 -20.67
C GLN A 185 -17.40 1.60 -21.05
N SER A 186 -18.53 0.88 -21.17
CA SER A 186 -19.83 1.49 -21.44
C SER A 186 -20.38 2.27 -20.25
N VAL A 187 -20.20 1.80 -19.02
CA VAL A 187 -20.63 2.52 -17.80
C VAL A 187 -19.72 3.73 -17.57
N LEU A 188 -18.40 3.56 -17.71
CA LEU A 188 -17.40 4.63 -17.56
C LEU A 188 -17.72 5.87 -18.40
N ARG A 189 -18.13 5.67 -19.66
CA ARG A 189 -18.49 6.77 -20.58
C ARG A 189 -19.72 7.58 -20.14
N ARG A 190 -20.55 7.04 -19.25
CA ARG A 190 -21.75 7.73 -18.72
C ARG A 190 -21.47 8.49 -17.43
N ILE A 191 -20.29 8.33 -16.85
CA ILE A 191 -19.89 9.02 -15.63
C ILE A 191 -19.22 10.33 -16.03
N THR A 192 -19.53 11.41 -15.33
CA THR A 192 -18.81 12.69 -15.43
C THR A 192 -18.32 13.08 -14.04
N VAL A 193 -17.17 13.75 -13.98
CA VAL A 193 -16.53 14.17 -12.74
C VAL A 193 -16.17 15.63 -12.89
N HIS A 194 -16.54 16.43 -11.91
CA HIS A 194 -16.27 17.87 -11.87
C HIS A 194 -15.72 18.22 -10.50
N PRO A 195 -14.68 19.07 -10.41
CA PRO A 195 -14.27 19.65 -9.14
C PRO A 195 -15.41 20.54 -8.60
N ASP A 196 -15.55 20.57 -7.28
CA ASP A 196 -16.50 21.43 -6.56
C ASP A 196 -15.71 22.21 -5.51
N ASP A 197 -15.77 23.54 -5.55
CA ASP A 197 -14.97 24.41 -4.68
C ASP A 197 -15.30 24.22 -3.19
N GLN A 198 -16.56 23.93 -2.85
CA GLN A 198 -16.97 23.71 -1.46
C GLN A 198 -16.41 22.39 -0.92
N LEU A 199 -16.45 21.33 -1.74
CA LEU A 199 -15.87 20.04 -1.37
C LEU A 199 -14.33 20.13 -1.31
N THR A 200 -13.72 20.82 -2.28
CA THR A 200 -12.26 20.98 -2.39
C THR A 200 -11.68 21.73 -1.19
N ALA A 201 -12.41 22.71 -0.63
CA ALA A 201 -11.98 23.47 0.55
C ALA A 201 -11.76 22.61 1.81
N ALA A 202 -12.25 21.37 1.83
CA ALA A 202 -12.02 20.43 2.94
C ALA A 202 -10.64 19.74 2.88
N TYR A 203 -9.99 19.69 1.71
CA TYR A 203 -8.68 19.06 1.54
C TYR A 203 -7.58 19.85 2.27
N PRO A 204 -6.57 19.20 2.90
CA PRO A 204 -6.34 17.75 3.03
C PRO A 204 -7.04 17.11 4.24
N ARG A 205 -7.81 17.86 5.03
CA ARG A 205 -8.41 17.38 6.28
C ARG A 205 -9.47 16.30 6.04
N ALA A 206 -10.21 16.39 4.94
CA ALA A 206 -11.18 15.39 4.50
C ALA A 206 -11.23 15.36 2.97
N THR A 207 -11.82 14.28 2.42
CA THR A 207 -11.97 14.07 0.98
C THR A 207 -13.44 13.87 0.59
N PRO A 208 -14.30 14.89 0.82
CA PRO A 208 -15.73 14.73 0.65
C PRO A 208 -16.10 14.55 -0.83
N VAL A 209 -17.10 13.72 -1.07
CA VAL A 209 -17.62 13.42 -2.42
C VAL A 209 -19.14 13.46 -2.42
N ARG A 210 -19.71 13.97 -3.52
CA ARG A 210 -21.14 13.84 -3.83
C ARG A 210 -21.30 13.01 -5.10
N ILE A 211 -22.18 12.03 -5.06
CA ILE A 211 -22.54 11.20 -6.21
C ILE A 211 -24.02 11.45 -6.52
N ASP A 212 -24.28 11.81 -7.76
CA ASP A 212 -25.61 11.99 -8.33
C ASP A 212 -25.85 10.94 -9.43
N LEU A 213 -26.96 10.21 -9.33
CA LEU A 213 -27.36 9.15 -10.26
C LEU A 213 -28.71 9.45 -10.88
N TRP A 214 -28.78 9.43 -12.20
CA TRP A 214 -30.04 9.53 -12.96
C TRP A 214 -30.37 8.17 -13.56
N LEU A 215 -31.50 7.60 -13.15
CA LEU A 215 -32.00 6.32 -13.62
C LEU A 215 -32.84 6.49 -14.90
N ARG A 216 -33.04 5.39 -15.64
CA ARG A 216 -33.77 5.41 -16.92
C ARG A 216 -35.26 5.73 -16.79
N ASP A 217 -35.84 5.52 -15.61
CA ASP A 217 -37.21 5.86 -15.27
C ASP A 217 -37.37 7.35 -14.88
N GLY A 218 -36.28 8.12 -14.91
CA GLY A 218 -36.25 9.54 -14.56
C GLY A 218 -35.99 9.81 -13.07
N GLN A 219 -35.83 8.78 -12.23
CA GLN A 219 -35.50 8.97 -10.82
C GLN A 219 -34.09 9.55 -10.67
N HIS A 220 -33.93 10.51 -9.75
CA HIS A 220 -32.65 11.07 -9.33
C HIS A 220 -32.33 10.65 -7.90
N LEU A 221 -31.16 10.05 -7.70
CA LEU A 221 -30.62 9.69 -6.40
C LEU A 221 -29.36 10.54 -6.16
N SER A 222 -29.24 11.12 -4.97
CA SER A 222 -28.06 11.90 -4.59
C SER A 222 -27.59 11.47 -3.21
N ARG A 223 -26.27 11.33 -3.05
CA ARG A 223 -25.65 11.06 -1.75
C ARG A 223 -24.33 11.81 -1.64
N ALA A 224 -24.17 12.54 -0.54
CA ALA A 224 -22.90 13.10 -0.12
C ALA A 224 -22.28 12.25 0.99
N GLN A 225 -20.96 12.20 1.03
CA GLN A 225 -20.19 11.53 2.05
C GLN A 225 -18.97 12.41 2.38
N ASP A 226 -18.80 12.74 3.65
CA ASP A 226 -17.76 13.69 4.07
C ASP A 226 -16.35 13.06 4.05
N ASP A 227 -16.26 11.77 4.36
CA ASP A 227 -15.01 11.01 4.32
C ASP A 227 -15.27 9.49 4.29
N PHE A 228 -14.23 8.69 4.11
CA PHE A 228 -14.32 7.23 4.01
C PHE A 228 -13.69 6.48 5.20
N HIS A 229 -14.10 5.23 5.42
CA HIS A 229 -13.47 4.39 6.43
C HIS A 229 -12.05 4.02 5.97
N GLY A 230 -11.04 4.38 6.76
CA GLY A 230 -9.62 4.31 6.39
C GLY A 230 -8.96 5.69 6.31
N ALA A 231 -9.75 6.77 6.16
CA ALA A 231 -9.24 8.14 6.17
C ALA A 231 -8.71 8.56 7.56
N ALA A 232 -7.93 9.64 7.61
CA ALA A 232 -7.37 10.16 8.87
C ALA A 232 -8.44 10.49 9.92
N THR A 233 -9.64 10.91 9.49
CA THR A 233 -10.78 11.21 10.39
C THR A 233 -11.49 9.95 10.91
N ARG A 234 -11.28 8.81 10.25
CA ARG A 234 -11.93 7.53 10.55
C ARG A 234 -11.01 6.36 10.19
N PRO A 235 -9.86 6.24 10.88
CA PRO A 235 -8.81 5.28 10.50
C PRO A 235 -9.28 3.84 10.70
N PHE A 236 -8.71 2.90 9.95
CA PHE A 236 -8.85 1.48 10.26
C PHE A 236 -8.24 1.19 11.63
N ASP A 237 -8.98 0.42 12.42
CA ASP A 237 -8.46 -0.26 13.59
C ASP A 237 -7.71 -1.54 13.20
N TRP A 238 -7.10 -2.19 14.18
CA TRP A 238 -6.36 -3.43 13.97
C TRP A 238 -7.21 -4.54 13.36
N ALA A 239 -8.46 -4.69 13.83
CA ALA A 239 -9.36 -5.74 13.35
C ALA A 239 -9.64 -5.59 11.84
N ARG A 240 -9.91 -4.35 11.39
CA ARG A 240 -10.13 -4.08 9.98
C ARG A 240 -8.86 -4.27 9.15
N THR A 241 -7.68 -3.94 9.68
CA THR A 241 -6.41 -4.22 9.01
C THR A 241 -6.15 -5.73 8.88
N VAL A 242 -6.51 -6.53 9.90
CA VAL A 242 -6.43 -8.00 9.83
C VAL A 242 -7.38 -8.58 8.78
N GLU A 243 -8.61 -8.07 8.68
CA GLU A 243 -9.54 -8.47 7.61
C GLU A 243 -8.96 -8.19 6.22
N LYS A 244 -8.39 -7.00 6.01
CA LYS A 244 -7.70 -6.64 4.77
C LYS A 244 -6.48 -7.54 4.51
N PHE A 245 -5.68 -7.83 5.54
CA PHE A 245 -4.54 -8.73 5.42
C PHE A 245 -4.97 -10.11 4.95
N HIS A 246 -6.03 -10.69 5.54
CA HIS A 246 -6.55 -11.98 5.12
C HIS A 246 -6.97 -11.97 3.65
N TRP A 247 -7.74 -10.96 3.23
CA TRP A 247 -8.21 -10.82 1.85
C TRP A 247 -7.04 -10.73 0.85
N LEU A 248 -6.01 -9.95 1.16
CA LEU A 248 -4.87 -9.77 0.26
C LEU A 248 -3.91 -10.97 0.24
N ALA A 249 -3.76 -11.67 1.37
CA ALA A 249 -2.82 -12.77 1.50
C ALA A 249 -3.42 -14.17 1.23
N GLU A 250 -4.74 -14.31 1.09
CA GLU A 250 -5.38 -15.64 1.03
C GLU A 250 -4.95 -16.52 -0.15
N ARG A 251 -4.61 -15.92 -1.29
CA ARG A 251 -4.10 -16.64 -2.48
C ARG A 251 -2.63 -17.06 -2.37
N HIS A 252 -1.94 -16.60 -1.33
CA HIS A 252 -0.48 -16.73 -1.21
C HIS A 252 -0.04 -17.45 0.07
N ALA A 253 -0.96 -17.65 1.02
CA ALA A 253 -0.64 -18.19 2.33
C ALA A 253 -1.85 -18.88 2.98
N GLU A 254 -1.61 -20.07 3.51
CA GLU A 254 -2.58 -20.78 4.34
C GLU A 254 -2.93 -19.97 5.59
N ARG A 255 -4.07 -20.31 6.20
CA ARG A 255 -4.60 -19.58 7.36
C ARG A 255 -3.59 -19.54 8.52
N ASP A 256 -2.95 -20.66 8.83
CA ASP A 256 -2.01 -20.75 9.95
C ASP A 256 -0.77 -19.86 9.77
N LEU A 257 -0.23 -19.79 8.55
CA LEU A 257 0.88 -18.88 8.24
C LEU A 257 0.43 -17.41 8.34
N ARG A 258 -0.77 -17.09 7.82
CA ARG A 258 -1.34 -15.74 7.92
C ARG A 258 -1.53 -15.31 9.38
N ASP A 259 -2.10 -16.17 10.21
CA ASP A 259 -2.31 -15.90 11.63
C ASP A 259 -0.97 -15.74 12.37
N THR A 260 0.05 -16.53 12.00
CA THR A 260 1.40 -16.40 12.55
C THR A 260 2.02 -15.05 12.20
N ILE A 261 1.95 -14.62 10.94
CA ILE A 261 2.45 -13.30 10.49
C ILE A 261 1.73 -12.18 11.25
N ILE A 262 0.40 -12.25 11.37
CA ILE A 262 -0.40 -11.26 12.12
C ILE A 262 0.10 -11.15 13.56
N ASN A 263 0.28 -12.29 14.25
CA ASN A 263 0.74 -12.32 15.63
C ASN A 263 2.18 -11.79 15.78
N THR A 264 3.06 -12.13 14.85
CA THR A 264 4.44 -11.59 14.82
C THR A 264 4.45 -10.08 14.64
N VAL A 265 3.61 -9.53 13.75
CA VAL A 265 3.51 -8.07 13.56
C VAL A 265 2.88 -7.38 14.76
N ALA A 266 1.88 -8.01 15.40
CA ALA A 266 1.23 -7.48 16.59
C ALA A 266 2.22 -7.30 17.76
N GLY A 267 3.21 -8.17 17.89
CA GLY A 267 4.27 -8.11 18.91
C GLY A 267 5.67 -7.81 18.35
N VAL A 268 5.75 -7.11 17.21
CA VAL A 268 7.00 -6.93 16.48
C VAL A 268 8.07 -6.24 17.34
N GLU A 269 7.71 -5.34 18.24
CA GLU A 269 8.63 -4.63 19.13
C GLU A 269 9.48 -5.56 20.01
N HIS A 270 8.98 -6.77 20.28
CA HIS A 270 9.65 -7.80 21.09
C HIS A 270 10.31 -8.90 20.24
N THR A 271 10.26 -8.77 18.92
CA THR A 271 10.66 -9.82 17.98
C THR A 271 11.79 -9.33 17.07
N PRO A 272 12.85 -10.13 16.81
CA PRO A 272 13.84 -9.80 15.80
C PRO A 272 13.20 -9.74 14.40
N ILE A 273 13.55 -8.76 13.58
CA ILE A 273 13.03 -8.66 12.21
C ILE A 273 13.30 -9.90 11.35
N PRO A 274 14.45 -10.60 11.49
CA PRO A 274 14.64 -11.89 10.83
C PRO A 274 13.50 -12.90 11.03
N ALA A 275 12.87 -12.93 12.21
CA ALA A 275 11.76 -13.86 12.45
C ALA A 275 10.51 -13.51 11.62
N LEU A 276 10.25 -12.22 11.36
CA LEU A 276 9.19 -11.80 10.45
C LEU A 276 9.58 -12.09 9.00
N THR A 277 10.79 -11.71 8.58
CA THR A 277 11.21 -11.92 7.19
C THR A 277 11.32 -13.39 6.81
N ASP A 278 11.69 -14.26 7.76
CA ASP A 278 11.69 -15.71 7.57
C ASP A 278 10.27 -16.23 7.28
N LEU A 279 9.24 -15.78 8.01
CA LEU A 279 7.85 -16.12 7.70
C LEU A 279 7.44 -15.66 6.30
N LEU A 280 7.90 -14.46 5.88
CA LEU A 280 7.63 -13.92 4.56
C LEU A 280 8.39 -14.65 3.44
N THR A 281 9.29 -15.59 3.74
CA THR A 281 9.84 -16.48 2.71
C THR A 281 8.87 -17.56 2.28
N HIS A 282 7.85 -17.86 3.07
CA HIS A 282 6.91 -18.96 2.87
C HIS A 282 5.60 -18.54 2.18
N VAL A 283 5.47 -17.27 1.78
CA VAL A 283 4.33 -16.79 1.02
C VAL A 283 4.58 -17.01 -0.48
N HIS A 284 3.73 -17.77 -1.16
CA HIS A 284 3.90 -18.11 -2.57
C HIS A 284 2.55 -18.25 -3.25
N LEU A 285 2.46 -17.97 -4.54
CA LEU A 285 1.25 -18.31 -5.31
C LEU A 285 0.96 -19.82 -5.19
N GLU A 286 -0.31 -20.18 -4.98
CA GLU A 286 -0.75 -21.60 -4.89
C GLU A 286 -0.30 -22.46 -6.08
N GLU A 287 -0.10 -21.85 -7.26
CA GLU A 287 0.36 -22.54 -8.48
C GLU A 287 1.85 -22.95 -8.46
N GLN A 288 2.61 -22.60 -7.41
CA GLN A 288 4.04 -22.91 -7.24
C GLN A 288 4.35 -23.92 -6.11
N ARG A 289 3.32 -24.57 -5.54
CA ARG A 289 3.47 -25.68 -4.57
C ARG A 289 3.48 -27.03 -5.26
#